data_AF-A0A8X6SFG7-F1
#
_entry.id   AF-A0A8X6SFG7-F1
#
_cell.length_a   1.000
_cell.length_b   1.000
_cell.length_c   1.000
_cell.angle_alpha   90.00
_cell.angle_beta   90.00
_cell.angle_gamma   90.00
#
_symmetry.space_group_name_H-M   'P 1'
#
loop_
_entity.id
_entity.type
_entity.pdbx_description
1 polymer ?
#
loop_
_entity_poly.entity_id
_entity_poly.type
_entity_poly.pdbx_seq_one_letter_code
_entity_poly.pdbx_strand_id
1 'polypeptide(L)'
;MNNNGHNISELSDDQWLLDLCFLTDITMKMNEINQKLQSENKLITDCYQDIKAFVAKLQHYENQLRSNNLMHFPLLNDYKSDHKNLFKYSMEIGKLFEEFNTRFSYIQKFEEMFAIFLAPYYVEVESAPPNLQMKLIELQSNIELKSMCERNKIEYYQKYILEDKFPNLKRLAMRIISAFGTTYHCESFLPN
;
A
#
# COMPACT_ATOMS: atom_id res chain seq x y z
N MET A 1 -16.10 -18.06 -48.40
CA MET A 1 -15.40 -17.39 -47.29
C MET A 1 -15.14 -18.46 -46.24
N ASN A 2 -13.88 -18.87 -46.09
CA ASN A 2 -13.50 -19.96 -45.19
C ASN A 2 -13.62 -19.50 -43.74
N ASN A 3 -14.50 -20.18 -43.00
CA ASN A 3 -14.75 -19.97 -41.59
C ASN A 3 -13.64 -20.69 -40.80
N ASN A 4 -12.45 -20.11 -40.75
CA ASN A 4 -11.31 -20.64 -39.97
C ASN A 4 -11.30 -20.07 -38.54
N GLY A 5 -12.46 -19.99 -37.89
CA GLY A 5 -12.51 -19.76 -36.46
C GLY A 5 -12.13 -21.05 -35.75
N HIS A 6 -10.91 -21.12 -35.19
CA HIS A 6 -10.57 -22.19 -34.26
C HIS A 6 -11.64 -22.21 -33.16
N ASN A 7 -12.31 -23.36 -32.97
CA ASN A 7 -13.29 -23.52 -31.90
C ASN A 7 -12.53 -23.42 -30.57
N ILE A 8 -12.71 -22.30 -29.86
CA ILE A 8 -12.12 -22.10 -28.53
C ILE A 8 -13.09 -22.72 -27.53
N SER A 9 -12.84 -23.98 -27.19
CA SER A 9 -13.65 -24.77 -26.25
C SER A 9 -13.89 -24.06 -24.91
N GLU A 10 -12.92 -23.25 -24.49
CA GLU A 10 -12.90 -22.50 -23.24
C GLU A 10 -13.96 -21.40 -23.19
N LEU A 11 -14.33 -20.83 -24.34
CA LEU A 11 -15.43 -19.84 -24.41
C LEU A 11 -16.81 -20.49 -24.26
N SER A 12 -16.88 -21.81 -24.23
CA SER A 12 -18.09 -22.58 -23.95
C SER A 12 -18.08 -23.23 -22.56
N ASP A 13 -17.01 -23.03 -21.77
CA ASP A 13 -16.86 -23.54 -20.41
C ASP A 13 -17.17 -22.45 -19.38
N ASP A 14 -18.30 -22.61 -18.68
CA ASP A 14 -18.74 -21.66 -17.65
C ASP A 14 -17.74 -21.48 -16.50
N GLN A 15 -17.05 -22.54 -16.10
CA GLN A 15 -16.07 -22.48 -15.01
C GLN A 15 -14.82 -21.73 -15.46
N TRP A 16 -14.41 -21.91 -16.71
CA TRP A 16 -13.30 -21.16 -17.29
C TRP A 16 -13.62 -19.66 -17.39
N LEU A 17 -14.83 -19.30 -17.83
CA LEU A 17 -15.27 -17.90 -17.91
C LEU A 17 -15.34 -17.24 -16.52
N LEU A 18 -15.82 -17.96 -15.50
CA LEU A 18 -15.78 -17.50 -14.11
C LEU A 18 -14.35 -17.24 -13.62
N ASP A 19 -13.43 -18.16 -13.90
CA ASP A 19 -12.01 -18.02 -13.53
C ASP A 19 -11.39 -16.80 -14.24
N LEU A 20 -11.72 -16.57 -15.51
CA LEU A 20 -11.25 -15.41 -16.27
C LEU A 20 -11.81 -14.09 -15.71
N CYS A 21 -13.10 -14.03 -15.39
CA CYS A 21 -13.72 -12.85 -14.77
C CYS A 21 -13.03 -12.51 -13.44
N PHE A 22 -12.85 -13.50 -12.57
CA PHE A 22 -12.14 -13.32 -11.30
C PHE A 22 -10.70 -12.85 -11.52
N LEU A 23 -9.96 -13.51 -12.42
CA LEU A 23 -8.56 -13.17 -12.72
C LEU A 23 -8.43 -11.75 -13.26
N THR A 24 -9.36 -11.32 -14.11
CA THR A 24 -9.38 -9.97 -14.66
C THR A 24 -9.63 -8.94 -13.55
N ASP A 25 -10.65 -9.15 -12.71
CA ASP A 25 -10.96 -8.26 -11.58
C ASP A 25 -9.78 -8.13 -10.60
N ILE A 26 -9.12 -9.23 -10.22
CA ILE A 26 -7.98 -9.16 -9.29
C ILE A 26 -6.74 -8.55 -9.93
N THR A 27 -6.49 -8.82 -11.23
CA THR A 27 -5.35 -8.23 -11.94
C THR A 27 -5.52 -6.73 -12.12
N MET A 28 -6.73 -6.23 -12.35
CA MET A 28 -7.02 -4.79 -12.36
C MET A 28 -6.67 -4.16 -11.01
N LYS A 29 -7.06 -4.78 -9.89
CA LYS A 29 -6.71 -4.30 -8.54
C LYS A 29 -5.22 -4.32 -8.27
N MET A 30 -4.50 -5.35 -8.73
CA MET A 30 -3.04 -5.42 -8.65
C MET A 30 -2.38 -4.33 -9.49
N ASN A 31 -2.92 -4.02 -10.66
CA ASN A 31 -2.43 -2.94 -11.50
C ASN A 31 -2.64 -1.56 -10.84
N GLU A 32 -3.78 -1.33 -10.18
CA GLU A 32 -4.04 -0.09 -9.43
C GLU A 32 -2.98 0.17 -8.35
N ILE A 33 -2.66 -0.84 -7.53
CA ILE A 33 -1.61 -0.69 -6.51
C ILE A 33 -0.23 -0.52 -7.17
N ASN A 34 0.08 -1.24 -8.25
CA ASN A 34 1.34 -1.11 -8.95
C ASN A 34 1.53 0.32 -9.51
N GLN A 35 0.51 0.88 -10.16
CA GLN A 35 0.53 2.25 -10.66
C GLN A 35 0.71 3.27 -9.53
N LYS A 36 0.05 3.05 -8.38
CA LYS A 36 0.27 3.89 -7.21
C LYS A 36 1.71 3.82 -6.72
N LEU A 37 2.32 2.65 -6.66
CA LEU A 37 3.70 2.52 -6.20
C LEU A 37 4.72 3.13 -7.18
N GLN A 38 4.38 3.21 -8.47
CA GLN A 38 5.24 3.77 -9.52
C GLN A 38 5.06 5.28 -9.74
N SER A 39 4.09 5.93 -9.08
CA SER A 39 3.87 7.37 -9.29
C SER A 39 5.07 8.19 -8.80
N GLU A 40 5.39 9.26 -9.53
CA GLU A 40 6.48 10.17 -9.18
C GLU A 40 6.29 10.87 -7.82
N ASN A 41 7.40 11.25 -7.19
CA ASN A 41 7.45 12.06 -5.96
C ASN A 41 6.84 11.39 -4.71
N LYS A 42 6.83 10.05 -4.65
CA LYS A 42 6.40 9.33 -3.43
C LYS A 42 7.54 9.06 -2.47
N LEU A 43 7.28 9.36 -1.20
CA LEU A 43 8.10 8.89 -0.10
C LEU A 43 7.84 7.41 0.17
N ILE A 44 8.81 6.75 0.81
CA ILE A 44 8.65 5.38 1.32
C ILE A 44 7.41 5.24 2.23
N THR A 45 7.05 6.30 2.95
CA THR A 45 5.85 6.35 3.81
C THR A 45 4.55 6.28 3.00
N ASP A 46 4.50 6.96 1.85
CA ASP A 46 3.32 6.95 0.98
C ASP A 46 3.15 5.56 0.36
N CYS A 47 4.26 4.97 -0.09
CA CYS A 47 4.28 3.60 -0.61
C CYS A 47 3.82 2.60 0.45
N TYR A 48 4.31 2.72 1.68
CA TYR A 48 3.92 1.88 2.80
C TYR A 48 2.42 2.02 3.12
N GLN A 49 1.87 3.23 3.12
CA GLN A 49 0.44 3.46 3.34
C GLN A 49 -0.42 2.81 2.24
N ASP A 50 -0.01 2.93 0.97
CA ASP A 50 -0.70 2.30 -0.15
C ASP A 50 -0.67 0.76 -0.04
N ILE A 51 0.47 0.18 0.30
CA ILE A 51 0.62 -1.27 0.54
C ILE A 51 -0.28 -1.71 1.70
N LYS A 52 -0.23 -1.01 2.84
CA LYS A 52 -1.02 -1.32 4.02
C LYS A 52 -2.52 -1.29 3.71
N ALA A 53 -2.98 -0.27 2.98
CA ALA A 53 -4.36 -0.18 2.54
C ALA A 53 -4.75 -1.32 1.59
N PHE A 54 -3.86 -1.72 0.67
CA PHE A 54 -4.11 -2.84 -0.24
C PHE A 54 -4.20 -4.19 0.49
N VAL A 55 -3.31 -4.45 1.44
CA VAL A 55 -3.37 -5.65 2.30
C VAL A 55 -4.70 -5.74 3.06
N ALA A 56 -5.14 -4.62 3.65
CA ALA A 56 -6.45 -4.57 4.32
C ALA A 56 -7.62 -4.82 3.34
N LYS A 57 -7.53 -4.32 2.11
CA LYS A 57 -8.52 -4.60 1.06
C LYS A 57 -8.54 -6.07 0.66
N LEU A 58 -7.39 -6.75 0.53
CA LEU A 58 -7.34 -8.19 0.24
C LEU A 58 -8.09 -9.00 1.30
N GLN A 59 -7.84 -8.72 2.58
CA GLN A 59 -8.57 -9.36 3.68
C GLN A 59 -10.08 -9.06 3.61
N HIS A 60 -10.47 -7.85 3.24
CA HIS A 60 -11.88 -7.50 3.05
C HIS A 60 -12.51 -8.26 1.87
N TYR A 61 -11.82 -8.35 0.73
CA TYR A 61 -12.30 -9.07 -0.45
C TYR A 61 -12.47 -10.57 -0.19
N GLU A 62 -11.53 -11.18 0.54
CA GLU A 62 -11.65 -12.57 0.96
C GLU A 62 -12.94 -12.81 1.77
N ASN A 63 -13.19 -11.95 2.77
CA ASN A 63 -14.39 -12.04 3.61
C ASN A 63 -15.68 -11.81 2.81
N GLN A 64 -15.66 -10.89 1.83
CA GLN A 64 -16.80 -10.68 0.94
C GLN A 64 -17.09 -11.90 0.06
N LEU A 65 -16.05 -12.50 -0.53
CA LEU A 65 -16.22 -13.72 -1.35
C LEU A 65 -16.76 -14.89 -0.51
N ARG A 66 -16.30 -15.06 0.74
CA ARG A 66 -16.83 -16.06 1.67
C ARG A 66 -18.30 -15.83 2.07
N SER A 67 -18.77 -14.59 2.00
CA SER A 67 -20.16 -14.21 2.29
C SER A 67 -21.02 -14.07 1.02
N ASN A 68 -20.54 -14.57 -0.12
CA ASN A 68 -21.19 -14.46 -1.44
C ASN A 68 -21.47 -13.01 -1.89
N ASN A 69 -20.68 -12.05 -1.42
CA ASN A 69 -20.76 -10.66 -1.83
C ASN A 69 -19.71 -10.36 -2.93
N LEU A 70 -20.20 -9.98 -4.11
CA LEU A 70 -19.38 -9.71 -5.30
C LEU A 70 -19.30 -8.22 -5.65
N MET A 71 -19.71 -7.32 -4.77
CA MET A 71 -19.81 -5.88 -5.05
C MET A 71 -18.50 -5.25 -5.51
N HIS A 72 -17.35 -5.83 -5.14
CA HIS A 72 -16.02 -5.37 -5.58
C HIS A 72 -15.40 -6.18 -6.72
N PHE A 73 -16.13 -7.13 -7.30
CA PHE A 73 -15.72 -7.96 -8.43
C PHE A 73 -16.74 -7.83 -9.56
N PRO A 74 -16.77 -6.69 -10.28
CA PRO A 74 -17.84 -6.36 -11.23
C PRO A 74 -17.96 -7.39 -12.36
N LEU A 75 -16.85 -7.86 -12.95
CA LEU A 75 -16.92 -8.84 -14.03
C LEU A 75 -17.43 -10.18 -13.52
N LEU A 76 -16.98 -10.62 -12.34
CA LEU A 76 -17.45 -11.85 -11.71
C LEU A 76 -18.92 -11.75 -11.24
N ASN A 77 -19.35 -10.56 -10.84
CA ASN A 77 -20.72 -10.28 -10.44
C ASN A 77 -21.66 -10.33 -11.66
N ASP A 78 -21.26 -9.67 -12.74
CA ASP A 78 -22.05 -9.54 -13.97
C ASP A 78 -22.17 -10.86 -14.74
N TYR A 79 -21.17 -11.74 -14.64
CA TYR A 79 -21.26 -13.08 -15.20
C TYR A 79 -22.35 -13.90 -14.49
N LYS A 80 -23.38 -14.29 -15.24
CA LYS A 80 -24.53 -15.06 -14.74
C LYS A 80 -24.25 -16.55 -14.91
N SER A 81 -23.80 -17.19 -13.85
CA SER A 81 -23.67 -18.65 -13.76
C SER A 81 -24.24 -19.13 -12.43
N ASP A 82 -24.94 -20.26 -12.47
CA ASP A 82 -25.45 -20.95 -11.29
C ASP A 82 -24.33 -21.70 -10.53
N HIS A 83 -23.14 -21.83 -11.14
CA HIS A 83 -21.99 -22.57 -10.61
C HIS A 83 -20.87 -21.66 -10.08
N LYS A 84 -21.20 -20.62 -9.31
CA LYS A 84 -20.20 -19.73 -8.70
C LYS A 84 -19.49 -20.39 -7.52
N ASN A 85 -18.34 -21.03 -7.74
CA ASN A 85 -17.46 -21.47 -6.65
C ASN A 85 -16.66 -20.30 -6.07
N LEU A 86 -17.31 -19.47 -5.23
CA LEU A 86 -16.68 -18.29 -4.61
C LEU A 86 -15.69 -18.66 -3.51
N PHE A 87 -15.83 -19.84 -2.90
CA PHE A 87 -14.90 -20.33 -1.89
C PHE A 87 -13.49 -20.49 -2.46
N LYS A 88 -13.37 -21.08 -3.67
CA LYS A 88 -12.09 -21.17 -4.40
C LYS A 88 -11.43 -19.80 -4.53
N TYR A 89 -12.16 -18.79 -4.99
CA TYR A 89 -11.62 -17.44 -5.17
C TYR A 89 -11.23 -16.78 -3.84
N SER A 90 -11.99 -16.99 -2.77
CA SER A 90 -11.61 -16.50 -1.45
C SER A 90 -10.27 -17.09 -0.99
N MET A 91 -10.02 -18.37 -1.26
CA MET A 91 -8.75 -19.02 -0.93
C MET A 91 -7.58 -18.44 -1.73
N GLU A 92 -7.78 -18.13 -3.02
CA GLU A 92 -6.72 -17.48 -3.83
C GLU A 92 -6.42 -16.05 -3.35
N ILE A 93 -7.44 -15.29 -2.93
CA ILE A 93 -7.21 -13.97 -2.29
C ILE A 93 -6.45 -14.13 -0.96
N GLY A 94 -6.78 -15.15 -0.16
CA GLY A 94 -6.06 -15.45 1.09
C GLY A 94 -4.57 -15.74 0.84
N LYS A 95 -4.23 -16.51 -0.19
CA LYS A 95 -2.81 -16.71 -0.58
C LYS A 95 -2.14 -15.41 -0.98
N LEU A 96 -2.82 -14.58 -1.78
CA LEU A 96 -2.28 -13.27 -2.19
C LEU A 96 -2.04 -12.36 -0.98
N PHE A 97 -2.96 -12.35 -0.02
CA PHE A 97 -2.80 -11.62 1.24
C PHE A 97 -1.53 -12.06 2.00
N GLU A 98 -1.32 -13.37 2.17
CA GLU A 98 -0.13 -13.91 2.84
C GLU A 98 1.17 -13.55 2.10
N GLU A 99 1.18 -13.61 0.77
CA GLU A 99 2.32 -13.22 -0.05
C GLU A 99 2.68 -11.74 0.13
N PHE A 100 1.68 -10.84 0.16
CA PHE A 100 1.93 -9.42 0.43
C PHE A 100 2.47 -9.20 1.85
N ASN A 101 1.90 -9.84 2.87
CA ASN A 101 2.41 -9.73 4.23
C ASN A 101 3.84 -10.24 4.35
N THR A 102 4.14 -11.37 3.71
CA THR A 102 5.48 -11.95 3.70
C THR A 102 6.47 -11.01 3.01
N ARG A 103 6.13 -10.55 1.79
CA ARG A 103 6.99 -9.67 0.98
C ARG A 103 7.29 -8.33 1.67
N PHE A 104 6.32 -7.76 2.38
CA PHE A 104 6.44 -6.45 3.03
C PHE A 104 6.66 -6.54 4.56
N SER A 105 6.95 -7.72 5.09
CA SER A 105 7.20 -7.93 6.53
C SER A 105 8.35 -7.07 7.08
N TYR A 106 9.38 -6.81 6.27
CA TYR A 106 10.52 -5.99 6.71
C TYR A 106 10.16 -4.51 6.86
N ILE A 107 9.37 -3.95 5.93
CA ILE A 107 8.98 -2.53 5.97
C ILE A 107 8.03 -2.23 7.14
N GLN A 108 7.21 -3.21 7.54
CA GLN A 108 6.33 -3.09 8.72
C GLN A 108 7.11 -2.82 10.01
N LYS A 109 8.39 -3.21 10.11
CA LYS A 109 9.25 -2.92 11.26
C LYS A 109 9.55 -1.42 11.45
N PHE A 110 9.30 -0.61 10.44
CA PHE A 110 9.50 0.85 10.47
C PHE A 110 8.21 1.62 10.70
N GLU A 111 7.09 0.95 10.94
CA GLU A 111 5.78 1.59 11.08
C GLU A 111 5.77 2.70 12.14
N GLU A 112 6.40 2.46 13.28
CA GLU A 112 6.52 3.44 14.37
C GLU A 112 7.35 4.67 13.93
N MET A 113 8.44 4.45 13.21
CA MET A 113 9.27 5.52 12.65
C MET A 113 8.51 6.35 11.61
N PHE A 114 7.70 5.70 10.79
CA PHE A 114 6.82 6.36 9.83
C PHE A 114 5.73 7.16 10.53
N ALA A 115 5.13 6.64 11.60
CA ALA A 115 4.16 7.37 12.41
C ALA A 115 4.78 8.63 13.03
N ILE A 116 5.99 8.54 13.57
CA ILE A 116 6.73 9.70 14.11
C ILE A 116 7.01 10.74 13.02
N PHE A 117 7.36 10.31 11.80
CA PHE A 117 7.59 11.23 10.69
C PHE A 117 6.30 11.90 10.18
N LEU A 118 5.24 11.13 10.01
CA LEU A 118 3.98 11.60 9.46
C LEU A 118 3.18 12.43 10.47
N ALA A 119 3.22 12.07 11.75
CA ALA A 119 2.39 12.65 12.79
C ALA A 119 3.15 12.85 14.12
N PRO A 120 4.30 13.56 14.14
CA PRO A 120 5.14 13.71 15.34
C PRO A 120 4.39 14.35 16.53
N TYR A 121 3.30 15.06 16.24
CA TYR A 121 2.46 15.76 17.23
C TYR A 121 1.39 14.90 17.89
N TYR A 122 1.16 13.70 17.38
CA TYR A 122 0.05 12.83 17.79
C TYR A 122 0.50 11.41 18.14
N VAL A 123 1.80 11.13 18.05
CA VAL A 123 2.37 9.86 18.53
C VAL A 123 2.42 9.84 20.05
N GLU A 124 2.15 8.67 20.62
CA GLU A 124 2.37 8.39 22.04
C GLU A 124 3.87 8.37 22.33
N VAL A 125 4.31 9.21 23.26
CA VAL A 125 5.74 9.42 23.54
C VAL A 125 6.33 8.17 24.22
N GLU A 126 5.56 7.53 25.09
CA GLU A 126 5.93 6.34 25.84
C GLU A 126 6.26 5.16 24.92
N SER A 127 5.54 5.08 23.79
CA SER A 127 5.71 4.05 22.77
C SER A 127 6.87 4.36 21.80
N ALA A 128 7.41 5.58 21.80
CA ALA A 128 8.49 6.01 20.90
C ALA A 128 9.89 5.53 21.37
N PRO A 129 10.91 5.50 20.50
CA PRO A 129 12.26 5.09 20.87
C PRO A 129 12.85 6.03 21.94
N PRO A 130 13.54 5.52 22.97
CA PRO A 130 14.00 6.33 24.11
C PRO A 130 14.82 7.57 23.72
N ASN A 131 15.61 7.47 22.64
CA ASN A 131 16.45 8.58 22.15
C ASN A 131 15.66 9.70 21.44
N LEU A 132 14.35 9.53 21.24
CA LEU A 132 13.44 10.52 20.65
C LEU A 132 12.48 11.13 21.67
N GLN A 133 12.18 10.44 22.77
CA GLN A 133 11.08 10.80 23.69
C GLN A 133 11.15 12.24 24.22
N MET A 134 12.27 12.63 24.85
CA MET A 134 12.41 13.99 25.41
C MET A 134 12.24 15.07 24.34
N LYS A 135 12.80 14.84 23.15
CA LYS A 135 12.69 15.77 22.02
C LYS A 135 11.31 15.77 21.38
N LEU A 136 10.57 14.66 21.44
CA LEU A 136 9.16 14.63 21.06
C LEU A 136 8.30 15.43 22.04
N ILE A 137 8.53 15.35 23.35
CA ILE A 137 7.80 16.16 24.35
C ILE A 137 8.02 17.66 24.10
N GLU A 138 9.28 18.07 23.93
CA GLU A 138 9.64 19.45 23.59
C GLU A 138 8.96 19.90 22.28
N LEU A 139 8.97 19.03 21.26
CA LEU A 139 8.38 19.32 19.95
C LEU A 139 6.85 19.45 20.05
N GLN A 140 6.19 18.49 20.71
CA GLN A 140 4.73 18.43 20.87
C GLN A 140 4.18 19.64 21.64
N SER A 141 4.98 20.20 22.55
CA SER A 141 4.64 21.40 23.31
C SER A 141 4.83 22.70 22.51
N ASN A 142 5.49 22.66 21.35
CA ASN A 142 5.79 23.84 20.54
C ASN A 142 4.70 24.10 19.49
N ILE A 143 3.80 25.04 19.81
CA ILE A 143 2.65 25.42 18.99
C ILE A 143 3.09 26.05 17.64
N GLU A 144 4.17 26.84 17.65
CA GLU A 144 4.68 27.51 16.45
C GLU A 144 5.17 26.48 15.43
N LEU A 145 6.01 25.53 15.86
CA LEU A 145 6.50 24.43 15.01
C LEU A 145 5.32 23.56 14.53
N LYS A 146 4.31 23.32 15.37
CA LYS A 146 3.13 22.55 14.98
C LYS A 146 2.43 23.17 13.78
N SER A 147 2.23 24.49 13.80
CA SER A 147 1.60 25.22 12.69
C SER A 147 2.38 25.14 11.37
N MET A 148 3.71 25.00 11.43
CA MET A 148 4.55 24.87 10.24
C MET A 148 4.51 23.46 9.63
N CYS A 149 4.14 22.44 10.43
CA CYS A 149 4.15 21.03 10.03
C CYS A 149 3.04 20.67 9.02
N GLU A 150 1.97 21.46 8.96
CA GLU A 150 0.76 21.16 8.18
C GLU A 150 0.89 21.48 6.68
N ARG A 151 1.94 22.17 6.26
CA ARG A 151 2.11 22.60 4.86
C ARG A 151 2.79 21.55 3.97
N ASN A 152 4.02 21.18 4.33
CA ASN A 152 4.84 20.25 3.58
C ASN A 152 5.81 19.55 4.52
N LYS A 153 5.78 18.21 4.59
CA LYS A 153 6.58 17.43 5.55
C LYS A 153 8.09 17.52 5.27
N ILE A 154 8.49 17.46 4.01
CA ILE A 154 9.91 17.52 3.64
C ILE A 154 10.47 18.89 4.01
N GLU A 155 9.79 19.97 3.60
CA GLU A 155 10.17 21.34 3.94
C GLU A 155 10.17 21.57 5.45
N TYR A 156 9.15 21.04 6.15
CA TYR A 156 9.04 21.13 7.61
C TYR A 156 10.30 20.58 8.30
N TYR A 157 10.66 19.34 7.98
CA TYR A 157 11.84 18.70 8.56
C TYR A 157 13.13 19.37 8.09
N GLN A 158 13.21 19.90 6.87
CA GLN A 158 14.41 20.55 6.36
C GLN A 158 14.66 21.93 7.00
N LYS A 159 13.62 22.77 7.10
CA LYS A 159 13.75 24.18 7.50
C LYS A 159 13.51 24.45 8.99
N TYR A 160 12.57 23.74 9.62
CA TYR A 160 12.09 24.10 10.95
C TYR A 160 12.61 23.16 12.06
N ILE A 161 12.83 21.88 11.74
CA ILE A 161 13.49 20.96 12.66
C ILE A 161 15.01 21.16 12.55
N LEU A 162 15.58 21.91 13.49
CA LEU A 162 17.00 22.23 13.51
C LEU A 162 17.82 21.09 14.13
N GLU A 163 18.99 20.80 13.56
CA GLU A 163 19.87 19.68 13.97
C GLU A 163 20.39 19.86 15.41
N ASP A 164 20.70 21.09 15.82
CA ASP A 164 21.17 21.43 17.17
C ASP A 164 20.09 21.22 18.24
N LYS A 165 18.82 21.45 17.89
CA LYS A 165 17.69 21.30 18.81
C LYS A 165 17.09 19.89 18.82
N PHE A 166 17.02 19.25 17.66
CA PHE A 166 16.30 17.99 17.45
C PHE A 166 17.12 16.96 16.64
N PRO A 167 18.37 16.63 17.02
CA PRO A 167 19.30 15.89 16.18
C PRO A 167 18.77 14.50 15.76
N ASN A 168 18.23 13.73 16.71
CA ASN A 168 17.73 12.39 16.41
C ASN A 168 16.45 12.41 15.55
N LEU A 169 15.56 13.39 15.75
CA LEU A 169 14.36 13.56 14.92
C LEU A 169 14.72 14.02 13.51
N LYS A 170 15.66 14.96 13.38
CA LYS A 170 16.17 15.42 12.08
C LYS A 170 16.81 14.26 11.33
N ARG A 171 17.68 13.49 11.97
CA ARG A 171 18.32 12.30 11.38
C ARG A 171 17.31 11.23 10.96
N LEU A 172 16.28 10.97 11.78
CA LEU A 172 15.18 10.06 11.43
C LEU A 172 14.48 10.51 10.15
N ALA A 173 14.07 11.78 10.11
CA ALA A 173 13.37 12.35 8.98
C ALA A 173 14.22 12.31 7.70
N MET A 174 15.50 12.68 7.79
CA MET A 174 16.40 12.64 6.64
C MET A 174 16.55 11.21 6.09
N ARG A 175 16.62 10.19 6.95
CA ARG A 175 16.67 8.79 6.52
C ARG A 175 15.42 8.38 5.75
N ILE A 176 14.24 8.77 6.22
CA ILE A 176 12.96 8.48 5.58
C ILE A 176 12.85 9.22 4.25
N ILE A 177 13.20 10.51 4.21
CA ILE A 177 13.18 11.33 3.00
C ILE A 177 14.15 10.79 1.94
N SER A 178 15.32 10.29 2.37
CA SER A 178 16.31 9.71 1.45
C SER A 178 16.00 8.27 1.01
N ALA A 179 15.02 7.61 1.63
CA ALA A 179 14.68 6.24 1.29
C ALA A 179 13.85 6.20 0.01
N PHE A 180 14.32 5.42 -0.98
CA PHE A 180 13.56 5.18 -2.19
C PHE A 180 12.32 4.32 -1.88
N GLY A 181 11.14 4.83 -2.24
CA GLY A 181 9.88 4.11 -2.06
C GLY A 181 9.76 2.84 -2.91
N THR A 182 10.38 2.85 -4.10
CA THR A 182 10.38 1.75 -5.06
C THR A 182 11.69 1.70 -5.85
N THR A 183 11.99 0.56 -6.49
CA THR A 183 13.12 0.43 -7.43
C THR A 183 12.88 1.19 -8.73
N TYR A 184 11.64 1.61 -9.01
CA TYR A 184 11.29 2.32 -10.24
C TYR A 184 12.06 3.64 -10.38
N HIS A 185 12.28 4.36 -9.27
CA HIS A 185 13.17 5.51 -9.31
C HIS A 185 14.58 5.10 -9.74
N CYS A 186 15.15 4.04 -9.17
CA CYS A 186 16.45 3.50 -9.61
C CYS A 186 16.47 3.08 -11.09
N GLU A 187 15.38 2.48 -11.58
CA GLU A 187 15.24 2.00 -12.97
C GLU A 187 15.12 3.17 -13.96
N SER A 188 14.40 4.25 -13.60
CA SER A 188 14.29 5.47 -14.41
C SER A 188 15.60 6.27 -14.51
N PHE A 189 16.55 6.06 -13.58
CA PHE A 189 17.89 6.64 -13.63
C PHE A 189 18.87 5.82 -14.49
N LEU A 190 18.53 4.60 -14.88
CA LEU A 190 19.34 3.79 -15.78
C LEU A 190 18.92 4.08 -17.23
N PRO A 191 19.83 4.50 -18.11
CA PRO A 191 19.50 4.70 -19.52
C PRO A 191 19.14 3.34 -20.16
N ASN A 192 18.03 3.32 -20.91
CA ASN A 192 17.66 2.22 -21.80
C ASN A 192 18.60 2.14 -23.01
#